data_AF-A0A7X8KAQ6-F1
#
_entry.id   AF-A0A7X8KAQ6-F1
#
_cell.length_a   1.000
_cell.length_b   1.000
_cell.length_c   1.000
_cell.angle_alpha   90.00
_cell.angle_beta   90.00
_cell.angle_gamma   90.00
#
_symmetry.space_group_name_H-M   'P 1'
#
loop_
_entity.id
_entity.type
_entity.pdbx_description
1 polymer ?
#
loop_
_entity_poly.entity_id
_entity_poly.type
_entity_poly.pdbx_seq_one_letter_code
_entity_poly.pdbx_strand_id
1 'polypeptide(L)'
;MDRYLSVLQREMRVAMGCTEPAAAALCAAKASELLGENPVRLHVSASGEMLKNAMGVGIPNTALKGLKAAVALGAAIGDIQAGLNILSTIDEAVISKAEGFPVSLTIVKDVPSLYIQVEADGVHHSSRATISGEHERFSELVKDEEVLLSLPLDGCSATLEEVDEVILSKSTLADILSWVEEAPPEAHALV
;
A
#
# COMPACT_ATOMS: atom_id res chain seq x y z
N MET A 1 -12.42 -24.83 -4.38
CA MET A 1 -12.73 -23.43 -4.04
C MET A 1 -13.49 -22.86 -5.23
N ASP A 2 -14.62 -22.20 -4.98
CA ASP A 2 -15.48 -21.65 -6.03
C ASP A 2 -14.77 -20.50 -6.77
N ARG A 3 -14.68 -20.60 -8.11
CA ARG A 3 -13.89 -19.68 -8.94
C ARG A 3 -14.43 -18.25 -8.93
N TYR A 4 -15.75 -18.06 -8.80
CA TYR A 4 -16.34 -16.73 -8.76
C TYR A 4 -16.26 -16.15 -7.36
N LEU A 5 -16.48 -16.98 -6.33
CA LEU A 5 -16.29 -16.57 -4.94
C LEU A 5 -14.85 -16.08 -4.69
N SER A 6 -13.85 -16.77 -5.24
CA SER A 6 -12.45 -16.37 -5.05
C SER A 6 -12.11 -15.04 -5.71
N VAL A 7 -12.68 -14.75 -6.88
CA VAL A 7 -12.53 -13.44 -7.55
C VAL A 7 -13.23 -12.38 -6.72
N LEU A 8 -14.48 -12.61 -6.32
CA LEU A 8 -15.26 -11.64 -5.54
C LEU A 8 -14.65 -11.35 -4.16
N GLN A 9 -14.07 -12.35 -3.49
CA GLN A 9 -13.34 -12.15 -2.22
C GLN A 9 -12.09 -11.28 -2.37
N ARG A 10 -11.47 -11.26 -3.56
CA ARG A 10 -10.30 -10.43 -3.85
C ARG A 10 -10.71 -9.02 -4.26
N GLU A 11 -11.67 -8.93 -5.17
CA GLU A 11 -12.11 -7.68 -5.79
C GLU A 11 -13.06 -6.86 -4.90
N MET A 12 -13.92 -7.50 -4.11
CA MET A 12 -14.84 -6.82 -3.20
C MET A 12 -14.22 -6.55 -1.82
N ARG A 13 -12.94 -6.17 -1.78
CA ARG A 13 -12.34 -5.58 -0.58
C ARG A 13 -12.77 -4.12 -0.47
N VAL A 14 -13.10 -3.67 0.73
CA VAL A 14 -13.43 -2.26 1.00
C VAL A 14 -12.22 -1.38 0.66
N ALA A 15 -12.22 -0.76 -0.51
CA ALA A 15 -11.24 0.24 -0.87
C ALA A 15 -11.75 1.61 -0.43
N MET A 16 -11.09 2.25 0.52
CA MET A 16 -11.41 3.62 0.96
C MET A 16 -11.12 4.71 -0.09
N GLY A 17 -10.92 4.35 -1.36
CA GLY A 17 -10.67 5.30 -2.46
C GLY A 17 -9.34 6.06 -2.37
N CYS A 18 -8.41 5.59 -1.52
CA CYS A 18 -7.13 6.25 -1.23
C CYS A 18 -5.97 5.24 -1.30
N THR A 19 -5.92 4.42 -2.35
CA THR A 19 -4.94 3.33 -2.51
C THR A 19 -3.50 3.82 -2.57
N GLU A 20 -3.23 4.93 -3.24
CA GLU A 20 -1.89 5.50 -3.35
C GLU A 20 -1.40 6.11 -2.02
N PRO A 21 -2.21 6.93 -1.30
CA PRO A 21 -1.88 7.30 0.07
C PRO A 21 -1.70 6.10 1.00
N ALA A 22 -2.51 5.05 0.87
CA ALA A 22 -2.40 3.86 1.70
C ALA A 22 -1.09 3.10 1.44
N ALA A 23 -0.72 2.91 0.16
CA ALA A 23 0.56 2.31 -0.21
C ALA A 23 1.75 3.13 0.31
N ALA A 24 1.67 4.46 0.24
CA ALA A 24 2.69 5.35 0.77
C ALA A 24 2.84 5.23 2.29
N ALA A 25 1.71 5.19 3.01
CA ALA A 25 1.68 4.99 4.45
C ALA A 25 2.22 3.60 4.83
N LEU A 26 1.83 2.56 4.10
CA LEU A 26 2.31 1.19 4.30
C LEU A 26 3.83 1.09 4.09
N CYS A 27 4.35 1.73 3.04
CA CYS A 27 5.79 1.81 2.77
C CYS A 27 6.54 2.51 3.92
N ALA A 28 6.02 3.64 4.39
CA ALA A 28 6.61 4.40 5.49
C ALA A 28 6.52 3.66 6.85
N ALA A 29 5.41 2.96 7.10
CA ALA A 29 5.25 2.11 8.27
C ALA A 29 6.29 1.00 8.27
N LYS A 30 6.54 0.36 7.12
CA LYS A 30 7.56 -0.67 7.02
C LYS A 30 8.96 -0.15 7.25
N ALA A 31 9.30 1.02 6.70
CA ALA A 31 10.59 1.66 6.97
C ALA A 31 10.73 1.95 8.47
N SER A 32 9.73 2.55 9.11
CA SER A 32 9.72 2.84 10.56
C SER A 32 9.84 1.58 11.42
N GLU A 33 9.13 0.50 11.06
CA GLU A 33 9.21 -0.81 11.72
C GLU A 33 10.63 -1.39 11.64
N LEU A 34 11.26 -1.34 10.45
CA LEU A 34 12.63 -1.82 10.23
C LEU A 34 13.65 -0.98 10.99
N LEU A 35 13.47 0.34 11.03
CA LEU A 35 14.33 1.26 11.75
C LEU A 35 14.42 0.87 13.23
N GLY A 36 13.29 0.52 13.85
CA GLY A 36 13.23 0.08 15.26
C GLY A 36 13.38 1.22 16.27
N GLU A 37 13.41 2.46 15.81
CA GLU A 37 13.42 3.69 16.60
C GLU A 37 12.60 4.78 15.89
N ASN A 38 12.36 5.93 16.55
CA ASN A 38 11.63 7.01 15.90
C ASN A 38 12.48 7.68 14.81
N PRO A 39 11.92 7.88 13.60
CA PRO A 39 12.61 8.64 12.55
C PRO A 39 12.87 10.09 12.98
N VAL A 40 14.09 10.55 12.78
CA VAL A 40 14.49 11.96 12.86
C VAL A 40 14.18 12.66 11.52
N ARG A 41 14.23 11.91 10.42
CA ARG A 41 13.91 12.40 9.07
C ARG A 41 13.31 11.27 8.23
N LEU A 42 12.36 11.65 7.39
CA LEU A 42 11.81 10.80 6.33
C LEU A 42 12.10 11.42 4.96
N HIS A 43 12.53 10.60 4.02
CA HIS A 43 12.67 10.96 2.62
C HIS A 43 11.84 10.02 1.75
N VAL A 44 10.91 10.58 0.97
CA VAL A 44 10.11 9.81 0.02
C VAL A 44 10.55 10.09 -1.41
N SER A 45 10.87 9.02 -2.14
CA SER A 45 11.06 9.03 -3.59
C SER A 45 9.87 8.35 -4.26
N ALA A 46 9.18 9.03 -5.16
CA ALA A 46 7.98 8.50 -5.81
C ALA A 46 7.97 8.76 -7.31
N SER A 47 7.26 7.91 -8.08
CA SER A 47 6.97 8.18 -9.49
C SER A 47 6.08 9.42 -9.65
N GLY A 48 6.04 9.98 -10.86
CA GLY A 48 5.16 11.11 -11.18
C GLY A 48 3.67 10.75 -11.02
N GLU A 49 3.30 9.55 -11.43
CA GLU A 49 1.94 9.01 -11.36
C GLU A 49 1.50 8.78 -9.90
N MET A 50 2.35 8.18 -9.07
CA MET A 50 2.11 8.01 -7.63
C MET A 50 1.86 9.36 -6.96
N LEU A 51 2.70 10.36 -7.24
CA LEU A 51 2.51 11.69 -6.68
C LEU A 51 1.22 12.33 -7.17
N LYS A 52 0.94 12.31 -8.48
CA LYS A 52 -0.29 12.89 -9.06
C LYS A 52 -1.54 12.31 -8.42
N ASN A 53 -1.57 10.99 -8.23
CA ASN A 53 -2.73 10.28 -7.69
C ASN A 53 -2.89 10.50 -6.19
N ALA A 54 -1.82 10.70 -5.43
CA ALA A 54 -1.89 10.93 -3.98
C ALA A 54 -2.01 12.41 -3.58
N MET A 55 -1.53 13.38 -4.38
CA MET A 55 -1.32 14.77 -3.97
C MET A 55 -2.60 15.48 -3.51
N GLY A 56 -3.74 15.20 -4.14
CA GLY A 56 -5.03 15.83 -3.84
C GLY A 56 -5.95 15.03 -2.92
N VAL A 57 -5.54 13.82 -2.52
CA VAL A 57 -6.41 12.87 -1.84
C VAL A 57 -6.41 13.15 -0.34
N GLY A 58 -7.61 13.25 0.23
CA GLY A 58 -7.82 13.39 1.68
C GLY A 58 -7.52 12.08 2.40
N ILE A 59 -6.95 12.18 3.60
CA ILE A 59 -6.63 10.99 4.39
C ILE A 59 -7.79 10.73 5.36
N PRO A 60 -8.31 9.49 5.45
CA PRO A 60 -9.37 9.15 6.39
C PRO A 60 -9.06 9.55 7.83
N ASN A 61 -10.09 9.93 8.59
CA ASN A 61 -9.99 10.26 10.02
C ASN A 61 -9.04 11.43 10.37
N THR A 62 -8.68 12.27 9.39
CA THR A 62 -7.85 13.45 9.61
C THR A 62 -8.19 14.57 8.63
N ALA A 63 -7.77 15.81 8.93
CA ALA A 63 -7.85 16.94 8.01
C ALA A 63 -6.66 17.00 7.03
N LEU A 64 -5.69 16.09 7.18
CA LEU A 64 -4.49 16.04 6.37
C LEU A 64 -4.76 15.46 4.97
N LYS A 65 -3.92 15.83 4.02
CA LYS A 65 -4.00 15.40 2.63
C LYS A 65 -2.62 15.28 1.99
N GLY A 66 -2.54 14.46 0.95
CA GLY A 66 -1.34 14.35 0.13
C GLY A 66 -0.32 13.32 0.62
N LEU A 67 0.64 13.03 -0.27
CA LEU A 67 1.61 11.94 -0.10
C LEU A 67 2.49 12.11 1.14
N LYS A 68 2.96 13.33 1.43
CA LYS A 68 3.81 13.59 2.61
C LYS A 68 3.09 13.30 3.92
N ALA A 69 1.82 13.67 4.02
CA ALA A 69 1.02 13.39 5.20
C ALA A 69 0.81 11.89 5.38
N ALA A 70 0.53 11.16 4.30
CA ALA A 70 0.37 9.71 4.33
C ALA A 70 1.66 9.01 4.82
N VAL A 71 2.82 9.45 4.32
CA VAL A 71 4.14 8.95 4.77
C VAL A 71 4.37 9.22 6.26
N ALA A 72 4.11 10.45 6.74
CA ALA A 72 4.29 10.78 8.16
C ALA A 72 3.37 9.94 9.06
N LEU A 73 2.10 9.79 8.68
CA LEU A 73 1.12 8.99 9.42
C LEU A 73 1.49 7.50 9.42
N GLY A 74 1.88 6.95 8.27
CA GLY A 74 2.35 5.57 8.16
C GLY A 74 3.56 5.30 9.06
N ALA A 75 4.57 6.18 9.01
CA ALA A 75 5.74 6.06 9.89
C ALA A 75 5.38 6.18 11.39
N ALA A 76 4.35 6.99 11.73
CA ALA A 76 3.87 7.12 13.10
C ALA A 76 3.16 5.85 13.60
N ILE A 77 2.36 5.21 12.74
CA ILE A 77 1.72 3.92 13.00
C ILE A 77 2.77 2.83 13.22
N GLY A 78 3.74 2.70 12.30
CA GLY A 78 4.88 1.78 12.45
C GLY A 78 4.50 0.29 12.48
N ASP A 79 3.31 -0.05 11.98
CA ASP A 79 2.79 -1.41 11.84
C ASP A 79 2.13 -1.56 10.47
N ILE A 80 2.33 -2.73 9.86
CA ILE A 80 1.85 -3.08 8.52
C ILE A 80 0.70 -4.09 8.53
N GLN A 81 0.25 -4.60 9.69
CA GLN A 81 -0.76 -5.68 9.76
C GLN A 81 -2.07 -5.32 9.05
N ALA A 82 -2.43 -4.03 9.03
CA ALA A 82 -3.64 -3.55 8.39
C ALA A 82 -3.56 -3.45 6.85
N GLY A 83 -2.38 -3.65 6.24
CA GLY A 83 -2.19 -3.55 4.79
C GLY A 83 -2.66 -2.19 4.25
N LEU A 84 -3.40 -2.19 3.13
CA LEU A 84 -4.01 -0.95 2.59
C LEU A 84 -5.06 -0.30 3.51
N ASN A 85 -5.51 -0.98 4.56
CA ASN A 85 -6.38 -0.38 5.58
C ASN A 85 -5.60 0.37 6.66
N ILE A 86 -4.27 0.53 6.54
CA ILE A 86 -3.44 1.23 7.52
C ILE A 86 -3.97 2.63 7.89
N LEU A 87 -4.54 3.37 6.94
CA LEU A 87 -5.10 4.69 7.22
C LEU A 87 -6.40 4.66 8.04
N SER A 88 -7.05 3.49 8.19
CA SER A 88 -8.22 3.33 9.06
C SER A 88 -7.87 3.36 10.55
N THR A 89 -6.61 3.11 10.92
CA THR A 89 -6.17 3.01 12.32
C THR A 89 -5.67 4.35 12.88
N ILE A 90 -5.89 5.45 12.17
CA ILE A 90 -5.46 6.80 12.59
C ILE A 90 -6.30 7.27 13.78
N ASP A 91 -5.61 7.65 14.86
CA ASP A 91 -6.15 8.34 16.03
C ASP A 91 -5.38 9.63 16.33
N GLU A 92 -5.79 10.37 17.37
CA GLU A 92 -5.14 11.63 17.77
C GLU A 92 -3.66 11.45 18.16
N ALA A 93 -3.29 10.30 18.73
CA ALA A 93 -1.91 10.01 19.12
C ALA A 93 -1.02 9.81 17.88
N VAL A 94 -1.51 9.09 16.87
CA VAL A 94 -0.85 8.93 15.57
C VAL A 94 -0.68 10.29 14.89
N ILE A 95 -1.71 11.13 14.88
CA ILE A 95 -1.66 12.47 14.27
C ILE A 95 -0.59 13.31 14.98
N SER A 96 -0.61 13.39 16.31
CA SER A 96 0.35 14.16 17.08
C SER A 96 1.80 13.68 16.89
N LYS A 97 2.02 12.37 16.80
CA LYS A 97 3.34 11.79 16.51
C LYS A 97 3.81 12.14 15.09
N ALA A 98 2.92 12.06 14.11
CA ALA A 98 3.22 12.34 12.70
C ALA A 98 3.62 13.80 12.46
N GLU A 99 3.06 14.76 13.21
CA GLU A 99 3.45 16.18 13.13
C GLU A 99 4.93 16.41 13.45
N GLY A 100 5.54 15.53 14.25
CA GLY A 100 6.95 15.58 14.62
C GLY A 100 7.91 15.07 13.54
N PHE A 101 7.42 14.50 12.43
CA PHE A 101 8.25 13.85 11.42
C PHE A 101 8.48 14.74 10.19
N PRO A 102 9.71 15.22 9.96
CA PRO A 102 10.04 15.98 8.77
C PRO A 102 10.05 15.07 7.53
N VAL A 103 9.14 15.33 6.58
CA VAL A 103 9.05 14.58 5.31
C VAL A 103 9.52 15.42 4.13
N SER A 104 10.59 14.96 3.48
CA SER A 104 11.07 15.49 2.20
C SER A 104 10.64 14.58 1.04
N LEU A 105 10.47 15.15 -0.16
CA LEU A 105 9.95 14.42 -1.32
C LEU A 105 10.77 14.71 -2.57
N THR A 106 11.10 13.64 -3.30
CA THR A 106 11.72 13.67 -4.63
C THR A 106 10.87 12.89 -5.62
N ILE A 107 10.75 13.41 -6.84
CA ILE A 107 10.15 12.67 -7.96
C ILE A 107 11.28 11.97 -8.69
N VAL A 108 11.16 10.66 -8.86
CA VAL A 108 12.08 9.83 -9.64
C VAL A 108 11.50 9.51 -11.01
N LYS A 109 12.38 9.45 -12.01
CA LYS A 109 12.07 9.07 -13.40
C LYS A 109 12.61 7.66 -13.67
N ASP A 110 12.17 7.08 -14.77
CA ASP A 110 12.62 5.76 -15.23
C ASP A 110 12.34 4.64 -14.20
N VAL A 111 11.22 4.78 -13.48
CA VAL A 111 10.66 3.81 -12.53
C VAL A 111 9.24 3.45 -12.96
N PRO A 112 8.67 2.33 -12.48
CA PRO A 112 7.27 1.99 -12.72
C PRO A 112 6.30 3.11 -12.30
N SER A 113 5.13 3.14 -12.95
CA SER A 113 4.08 4.09 -12.62
C SER A 113 3.66 4.01 -11.15
N LEU A 114 3.63 2.80 -10.58
CA LEU A 114 3.51 2.59 -9.15
C LEU A 114 4.90 2.37 -8.55
N TYR A 115 5.47 3.44 -8.01
CA TYR A 115 6.74 3.38 -7.29
C TYR A 115 6.71 4.35 -6.12
N ILE A 116 7.03 3.83 -4.94
CA ILE A 116 7.33 4.63 -3.76
C ILE A 116 8.41 3.97 -2.93
N GLN A 117 9.41 4.76 -2.58
CA GLN A 117 10.48 4.40 -1.69
C GLN A 117 10.50 5.37 -0.52
N VAL A 118 10.57 4.86 0.69
CA VAL A 118 10.69 5.66 1.91
C VAL A 118 11.98 5.28 2.61
N GLU A 119 12.82 6.28 2.80
CA GLU A 119 14.01 6.22 3.66
C GLU A 119 13.66 6.85 5.00
N ALA A 120 13.96 6.14 6.08
CA ALA A 120 13.81 6.60 7.44
C ALA A 120 15.17 6.61 8.14
N ASP A 121 15.61 7.81 8.52
CA ASP A 121 16.84 8.02 9.28
C ASP A 121 16.49 8.23 10.75
N GLY A 122 17.02 7.38 11.62
CA GLY A 122 16.97 7.54 13.06
C GLY A 122 18.22 8.24 13.61
N VAL A 123 18.43 8.14 14.92
CA VAL A 123 19.62 8.68 15.60
C VAL A 123 20.80 7.72 15.43
N HIS A 124 20.52 6.43 15.42
CA HIS A 124 21.51 5.35 15.41
C HIS A 124 21.45 4.52 14.14
N HIS A 125 20.25 4.39 13.56
CA HIS A 125 19.98 3.46 12.48
C HIS A 125 19.41 4.16 11.26
N SER A 126 19.46 3.48 10.12
CA SER A 126 18.74 3.88 8.92
C SER A 126 18.03 2.69 8.31
N SER A 127 16.93 2.96 7.61
CA SER A 127 16.17 1.92 6.93
C SER A 127 15.54 2.46 5.65
N ARG A 128 15.24 1.54 4.74
CA ARG A 128 14.58 1.85 3.48
C ARG A 128 13.58 0.75 3.14
N ALA A 129 12.40 1.17 2.71
CA ALA A 129 11.41 0.29 2.12
C ALA A 129 11.02 0.83 0.75
N THR A 130 10.77 -0.07 -0.19
CA THR A 130 10.29 0.26 -1.54
C THR A 130 9.08 -0.60 -1.87
N ILE A 131 7.99 0.03 -2.31
CA ILE A 131 6.82 -0.62 -2.90
C ILE A 131 6.80 -0.28 -4.39
N SER A 132 6.69 -1.31 -5.23
CA SER A 132 6.61 -1.13 -6.68
C SER A 132 5.85 -2.26 -7.38
N GLY A 133 5.20 -1.92 -8.49
CA GLY A 133 4.34 -2.83 -9.27
C GLY A 133 2.92 -2.90 -8.70
N GLU A 134 2.78 -3.36 -7.45
CA GLU A 134 1.50 -3.50 -6.75
C GLU A 134 1.50 -2.74 -5.41
N HIS A 135 0.34 -2.28 -4.95
CA HIS A 135 0.21 -1.34 -3.81
C HIS A 135 0.66 -1.90 -2.44
N GLU A 136 0.73 -3.23 -2.30
CA GLU A 136 1.19 -3.91 -1.08
C GLU A 136 2.48 -4.73 -1.30
N ARG A 137 3.08 -4.65 -2.49
CA ARG A 137 4.25 -5.46 -2.85
C ARG A 137 5.54 -4.71 -2.54
N PHE A 138 6.20 -5.12 -1.47
CA PHE A 138 7.56 -4.68 -1.17
C PHE A 138 8.55 -5.26 -2.20
N SER A 139 9.25 -4.38 -2.92
CA SER A 139 10.29 -4.76 -3.88
C SER A 139 11.70 -4.66 -3.29
N GLU A 140 11.91 -3.80 -2.29
CA GLU A 140 13.19 -3.67 -1.61
C GLU A 140 12.99 -3.35 -0.12
N LEU A 141 13.77 -3.98 0.75
CA LEU A 141 13.86 -3.67 2.17
C LEU A 141 15.33 -3.65 2.60
N VAL A 142 15.76 -2.58 3.26
CA VAL A 142 17.14 -2.37 3.72
C VAL A 142 17.14 -1.85 5.16
N LYS A 143 18.06 -2.33 5.99
CA LYS A 143 18.35 -1.81 7.33
C LYS A 143 19.85 -1.70 7.52
N ASP A 144 20.34 -0.53 7.93
CA ASP A 144 21.77 -0.30 8.22
C ASP A 144 22.70 -0.84 7.11
N GLU A 145 22.37 -0.54 5.86
CA GLU A 145 23.04 -1.02 4.63
C GLU A 145 22.84 -2.52 4.30
N GLU A 146 22.29 -3.32 5.21
CA GLU A 146 21.94 -4.72 4.97
C GLU A 146 20.65 -4.83 4.15
N VAL A 147 20.74 -5.46 2.98
CA VAL A 147 19.59 -5.73 2.11
C VAL A 147 18.87 -7.00 2.57
N LEU A 148 17.66 -6.83 3.10
CA LEU A 148 16.80 -7.92 3.59
C LEU A 148 15.92 -8.50 2.48
N LEU A 149 15.55 -7.67 1.49
CA LEU A 149 14.75 -8.05 0.34
C LEU A 149 15.19 -7.24 -0.88
N SER A 150 15.32 -7.90 -2.03
CA SER A 150 15.54 -7.24 -3.32
C SER A 150 14.88 -8.05 -4.43
N LEU A 151 13.83 -7.48 -5.01
CA LEU A 151 13.03 -8.04 -6.10
C LEU A 151 12.99 -7.04 -7.27
N PRO A 152 12.77 -7.50 -8.51
CA PRO A 152 12.59 -6.60 -9.65
C PRO A 152 11.46 -5.59 -9.41
N LEU A 153 11.66 -4.34 -9.82
CA LEU A 153 10.65 -3.28 -9.69
C LEU A 153 9.41 -3.59 -10.54
N ASP A 154 9.63 -4.03 -11.78
CA ASP A 154 8.59 -4.37 -12.77
C ASP A 154 7.94 -5.75 -12.51
N GLY A 155 8.23 -6.36 -11.36
CA GLY A 155 7.60 -7.61 -11.01
C GLY A 155 6.12 -7.36 -10.74
N CYS A 156 5.26 -7.63 -11.71
CA CYS A 156 4.02 -8.32 -11.40
C CYS A 156 4.48 -9.68 -10.84
N SER A 157 4.02 -10.07 -9.64
CA SER A 157 3.79 -11.51 -9.49
C SER A 157 2.94 -11.90 -10.71
N ALA A 158 3.13 -13.04 -11.38
CA ALA A 158 2.07 -13.53 -12.26
C ALA A 158 0.82 -13.62 -11.37
N THR A 159 -0.02 -12.59 -11.41
CA THR A 159 -0.75 -12.14 -10.24
C THR A 159 -2.06 -12.90 -10.19
N LEU A 160 -2.68 -12.88 -9.03
CA LEU A 160 -4.08 -13.25 -8.88
C LEU A 160 -4.96 -12.57 -9.95
N GLU A 161 -4.56 -11.40 -10.46
CA GLU A 161 -5.14 -10.71 -11.62
C GLU A 161 -5.06 -11.50 -12.94
N GLU A 162 -3.94 -12.15 -13.28
CA GLU A 162 -3.88 -13.03 -14.46
C GLU A 162 -4.82 -14.24 -14.29
N VAL A 163 -4.93 -14.74 -13.04
CA VAL A 163 -5.85 -15.85 -12.72
C VAL A 163 -7.29 -15.39 -12.83
N ASP A 164 -7.61 -14.20 -12.32
CA ASP A 164 -8.94 -13.61 -12.35
C ASP A 164 -9.32 -13.21 -13.79
N GLU A 165 -8.38 -12.69 -14.58
CA GLU A 165 -8.53 -12.40 -16.01
C GLU A 165 -8.76 -13.69 -16.81
N VAL A 166 -8.06 -14.78 -16.50
CA VAL A 166 -8.30 -16.10 -17.10
C VAL A 166 -9.67 -16.67 -16.70
N ILE A 167 -10.12 -16.47 -15.46
CA ILE A 167 -11.44 -16.90 -14.99
C ILE A 167 -12.54 -16.09 -15.68
N LEU A 168 -12.41 -14.77 -15.74
CA LEU A 168 -13.39 -13.85 -16.34
C LEU A 168 -13.44 -13.97 -17.87
N SER A 169 -12.28 -14.08 -18.54
CA SER A 169 -12.22 -14.25 -20.00
C SER A 169 -12.82 -15.57 -20.49
N LYS A 170 -12.93 -16.57 -19.62
CA LYS A 170 -13.58 -17.87 -19.88
C LYS A 170 -15.00 -17.96 -19.34
N SER A 171 -15.57 -16.86 -18.86
CA SER A 171 -16.92 -16.80 -18.31
C SER A 171 -17.82 -15.93 -19.19
N THR A 172 -19.05 -16.39 -19.41
CA THR A 172 -20.10 -15.58 -20.02
C THR A 172 -21.00 -14.97 -18.96
N LEU A 173 -21.76 -13.94 -19.34
CA LEU A 173 -22.82 -13.39 -18.48
C LEU A 173 -23.86 -14.45 -18.06
N ALA A 174 -24.12 -15.44 -18.91
CA ALA A 174 -25.03 -16.54 -18.58
C ALA A 174 -24.45 -17.45 -17.49
N ASP A 175 -23.13 -17.72 -17.53
CA ASP A 175 -22.44 -18.53 -16.52
C ASP A 175 -22.46 -17.82 -15.15
N ILE A 176 -22.28 -16.50 -15.13
CA ILE A 176 -22.35 -15.70 -13.91
C ILE A 176 -23.78 -15.68 -13.36
N LEU A 177 -24.79 -15.54 -14.22
CA LEU A 177 -26.19 -15.54 -13.80
C LEU A 177 -26.60 -16.89 -13.18
N SER A 178 -26.18 -18.00 -13.80
CA SER A 178 -26.39 -19.34 -13.27
C SER A 178 -25.69 -19.54 -11.92
N TRP A 179 -24.48 -18.98 -11.77
CA TRP A 179 -23.75 -19.08 -10.51
C TRP A 179 -24.43 -18.32 -9.38
N VAL A 180 -25.02 -17.15 -9.64
CA VAL A 180 -25.73 -16.37 -8.62
C VAL A 180 -26.88 -17.16 -7.99
N GLU A 181 -27.57 -18.01 -8.76
CA GLU A 181 -28.67 -18.85 -8.26
C GLU A 181 -28.18 -19.98 -7.34
N GLU A 182 -26.93 -20.43 -7.50
CA GLU A 182 -26.31 -21.53 -6.76
C GLU A 182 -25.20 -21.05 -5.79
N ALA A 183 -25.09 -19.73 -5.58
CA ALA A 183 -23.98 -19.13 -4.88
C ALA A 183 -23.90 -19.64 -3.41
N PRO A 184 -22.69 -19.93 -2.91
CA PRO A 184 -22.52 -20.42 -1.55
C PRO A 184 -22.85 -19.30 -0.54
N PRO A 185 -23.33 -19.62 0.68
CA PRO A 185 -23.75 -18.62 1.66
C PRO A 185 -22.69 -17.55 1.97
N GLU A 186 -21.41 -17.90 1.89
CA GLU A 186 -20.27 -17.00 2.05
C GLU A 186 -20.30 -15.84 1.03
N ALA A 187 -20.80 -16.08 -0.18
CA ALA A 187 -20.94 -15.04 -1.20
C ALA A 187 -21.95 -13.96 -0.79
N HIS A 188 -23.00 -14.34 -0.07
CA HIS A 188 -24.07 -13.42 0.34
C HIS A 188 -23.64 -12.46 1.45
N ALA A 189 -22.55 -12.78 2.16
CA ALA A 189 -21.98 -11.98 3.23
C ALA A 189 -20.78 -11.13 2.76
N LEU A 190 -20.45 -11.13 1.47
CA LEU A 190 -19.39 -10.30 0.91
C LEU A 190 -19.84 -8.84 0.77
N VAL A 191 -19.70 -8.06 1.85
CA VAL A 191 -19.50 -6.59 1.89
C VAL A 191 -18.84 -6.24 3.24
#